data_AF-A0A9X2FL52-F1
#
_entry.id   AF-A0A9X2FL52-F1
#
_cell.length_a   1.000
_cell.length_b   1.000
_cell.length_c   1.000
_cell.angle_alpha   90.00
_cell.angle_beta   90.00
_cell.angle_gamma   90.00
#
_symmetry.space_group_name_H-M   'P 1'
#
loop_
_entity.id
_entity.type
_entity.pdbx_description
1 polymer ?
#
loop_
_entity_poly.entity_id
_entity_poly.type
_entity_poly.pdbx_seq_one_letter_code
_entity_poly.pdbx_strand_id
1 'polypeptide(L)'
;MKKIEDERLKIELLKDFKFAFIIENTFIIIVLTYSFFKNSWDTLSFQNPLLVSFMIGSISLSILAQKATAAIEDKPKISKSKLLFYFMLEILVFSFLFILIIPKYTWLSFICGGIIAAIVSGIQIYNNHYRF
;
A
#
# COMPACT_ATOMS: atom_id res chain seq x y z
N MET A 1 -29.68 13.75 -0.81
CA MET A 1 -28.90 14.16 0.38
C MET A 1 -28.81 15.68 0.39
N LYS A 2 -29.10 16.35 1.52
CA LYS A 2 -28.81 17.78 1.64
C LYS A 2 -27.29 17.96 1.65
N LYS A 3 -26.78 18.94 0.90
CA LYS A 3 -25.36 19.30 0.96
C LYS A 3 -25.07 19.84 2.36
N ILE A 4 -24.07 19.26 3.02
CA ILE A 4 -23.54 19.82 4.25
C ILE A 4 -22.68 21.01 3.83
N GLU A 5 -23.06 22.22 4.23
CA GLU A 5 -22.34 23.44 3.85
C GLU A 5 -21.23 23.77 4.86
N ASP A 6 -21.47 23.50 6.15
CA ASP A 6 -20.53 23.73 7.24
C ASP A 6 -19.25 22.89 7.09
N GLU A 7 -18.10 23.54 7.16
CA GLU A 7 -16.78 22.90 7.08
C GLU A 7 -16.50 21.95 8.24
N ARG A 8 -16.98 22.26 9.46
CA ARG A 8 -16.76 21.40 10.64
C ARG A 8 -17.44 20.06 10.45
N LEU A 9 -18.69 20.08 9.98
CA LEU A 9 -19.47 18.89 9.69
C LEU A 9 -18.91 18.10 8.49
N LYS A 10 -18.28 18.75 7.50
CA LYS A 10 -17.56 18.06 6.42
C LYS A 10 -16.34 17.30 6.93
N ILE A 11 -15.57 17.90 7.84
CA ILE A 11 -14.39 17.25 8.44
C ILE A 11 -14.81 16.07 9.29
N GLU A 12 -15.87 16.21 10.08
CA GLU A 12 -16.43 15.12 10.88
C GLU A 12 -16.93 13.98 10.00
N LEU A 13 -17.69 14.28 8.94
CA LEU A 13 -18.13 13.29 7.96
C LEU A 13 -16.95 12.54 7.31
N LEU A 14 -15.85 13.23 6.98
CA LEU A 14 -14.65 12.58 6.45
C LEU A 14 -13.96 11.66 7.48
N LYS A 15 -13.96 12.04 8.77
CA LYS A 15 -13.45 11.18 9.85
C LYS A 15 -14.32 9.93 9.99
N ASP A 16 -15.63 10.08 9.92
CA ASP A 16 -16.57 8.96 9.99
C ASP A 16 -16.39 8.00 8.81
N PHE A 17 -16.25 8.52 7.58
CA PHE A 17 -15.94 7.70 6.41
C PHE A 17 -14.61 6.96 6.56
N LYS A 18 -13.57 7.62 7.10
CA LYS A 18 -12.29 6.99 7.36
C LYS A 18 -12.43 5.85 8.37
N PHE A 19 -13.21 6.05 9.43
CA PHE A 19 -13.41 5.04 10.47
C PHE A 19 -14.21 3.84 9.93
N ALA A 20 -15.28 4.09 9.18
CA ALA A 20 -16.07 3.06 8.50
C ALA A 20 -15.20 2.23 7.54
N PHE A 21 -14.35 2.89 6.74
CA PHE A 21 -13.42 2.22 5.84
C PHE A 21 -12.41 1.33 6.58
N ILE A 22 -11.90 1.77 7.74
CA ILE A 22 -10.98 0.96 8.57
C ILE A 22 -11.70 -0.28 9.09
N ILE A 23 -12.93 -0.14 9.59
CA ILE A 23 -13.72 -1.25 10.11
C ILE A 23 -13.99 -2.27 8.99
N GLU A 24 -14.43 -1.83 7.82
CA GLU A 24 -14.73 -2.68 6.67
C GLU A 24 -13.49 -3.47 6.22
N ASN A 25 -12.36 -2.80 6.01
CA ASN A 25 -11.13 -3.48 5.60
C ASN A 25 -10.59 -4.43 6.67
N THR A 26 -10.73 -4.07 7.95
CA THR A 26 -10.34 -4.95 9.07
C THR A 26 -11.18 -6.22 9.07
N PHE A 27 -12.50 -6.11 8.86
CA PHE A 27 -13.38 -7.26 8.73
C PHE A 27 -12.97 -8.16 7.55
N ILE A 28 -12.71 -7.58 6.38
CA ILE A 28 -12.26 -8.34 5.21
C ILE A 28 -10.95 -9.09 5.50
N ILE A 29 -9.99 -8.45 6.15
CA ILE A 29 -8.72 -9.08 6.54
C ILE A 29 -8.98 -10.26 7.49
N ILE A 30 -9.80 -10.09 8.53
CA ILE A 30 -10.13 -11.17 9.48
C ILE A 30 -10.73 -12.37 8.74
N VAL A 31 -11.69 -12.14 7.84
CA VAL A 31 -12.34 -13.21 7.07
C VAL A 31 -11.35 -13.91 6.13
N LEU A 32 -10.49 -13.16 5.45
CA LEU A 32 -9.45 -13.71 4.59
C LEU A 32 -8.43 -14.53 5.38
N THR A 33 -7.98 -14.04 6.55
CA THR A 33 -7.08 -14.77 7.44
C THR A 33 -7.71 -16.08 7.91
N TYR A 34 -8.97 -16.05 8.35
CA TYR A 34 -9.69 -17.26 8.76
C TYR A 34 -9.81 -18.26 7.60
N SER A 35 -10.17 -17.79 6.41
CA SER A 35 -10.33 -18.62 5.21
C SER A 35 -8.99 -19.23 4.76
N PHE A 36 -7.90 -18.48 4.91
CA PHE A 36 -6.54 -18.96 4.63
C PHE A 36 -6.13 -20.12 5.54
N PHE A 37 -6.49 -20.10 6.83
CA PHE A 37 -6.24 -21.24 7.71
C PHE A 37 -7.08 -22.48 7.37
N LYS A 38 -8.20 -22.32 6.65
CA LYS A 38 -9.12 -23.42 6.30
C LYS A 38 -8.82 -24.06 4.95
N ASN A 39 -8.63 -23.25 3.89
CA ASN A 39 -8.45 -23.71 2.50
C ASN A 39 -7.13 -23.23 1.88
N SER A 40 -6.24 -22.62 2.67
CA SER A 40 -4.91 -22.10 2.29
C SER A 40 -4.86 -21.35 0.97
N TRP A 41 -4.52 -22.04 -0.12
CA TRP A 41 -4.13 -21.42 -1.38
C TRP A 41 -5.31 -20.89 -2.20
N ASP A 42 -6.50 -21.51 -2.10
CA ASP A 42 -7.69 -21.05 -2.83
C ASP A 42 -8.16 -19.67 -2.35
N THR A 43 -7.84 -19.32 -1.11
CA THR A 43 -8.20 -18.01 -0.52
C THR A 43 -7.41 -16.87 -1.18
N LEU A 44 -6.20 -17.15 -1.65
CA LEU A 44 -5.33 -16.19 -2.34
C LEU A 44 -5.55 -16.15 -3.86
N SER A 45 -6.56 -16.87 -4.36
CA SER A 45 -6.92 -16.84 -5.77
C SER A 45 -7.63 -15.54 -6.17
N PHE A 46 -7.38 -15.06 -7.39
CA PHE A 46 -8.14 -13.96 -8.00
C PHE A 46 -9.62 -14.30 -8.22
N GLN A 47 -10.01 -15.56 -8.06
CA GLN A 47 -11.41 -15.97 -8.07
C GLN A 47 -12.12 -15.66 -6.75
N ASN A 48 -11.39 -15.35 -5.68
CA ASN A 48 -11.97 -14.98 -4.40
C ASN A 48 -12.42 -13.49 -4.43
N PRO A 49 -13.73 -13.21 -4.42
CA PRO A 49 -14.23 -11.85 -4.54
C PRO A 49 -13.83 -10.96 -3.35
N LEU A 50 -13.64 -11.54 -2.15
CA LEU A 50 -13.20 -10.80 -0.96
C LEU A 50 -11.78 -10.28 -1.13
N LEU A 51 -10.88 -11.11 -1.66
CA LEU A 51 -9.50 -10.72 -1.93
C LEU A 51 -9.43 -9.63 -3.01
N VAL A 52 -10.19 -9.80 -4.09
CA VAL A 52 -10.26 -8.83 -5.19
C VAL A 52 -10.81 -7.48 -4.70
N SER A 53 -11.88 -7.48 -3.91
CA SER A 53 -12.45 -6.28 -3.30
C SER A 53 -11.41 -5.54 -2.44
N PHE A 54 -10.68 -6.26 -1.59
CA PHE A 54 -9.61 -5.69 -0.77
C PHE A 54 -8.46 -5.11 -1.61
N MET A 55 -8.04 -5.80 -2.67
CA MET A 55 -7.00 -5.32 -3.58
C MET A 55 -7.43 -4.04 -4.31
N ILE A 56 -8.66 -4.00 -4.84
CA ILE A 56 -9.18 -2.80 -5.50
C ILE A 56 -9.26 -1.62 -4.53
N GLY A 57 -9.75 -1.84 -3.32
CA GLY A 57 -9.84 -0.81 -2.28
C GLY A 57 -8.47 -0.25 -1.88
N SER A 58 -7.50 -1.12 -1.63
CA SER A 58 -6.14 -0.73 -1.23
C SER A 58 -5.37 -0.02 -2.35
N ILE A 59 -5.48 -0.46 -3.60
CA ILE A 59 -4.88 0.20 -4.76
C ILE A 59 -5.52 1.58 -4.97
N SER A 60 -6.85 1.66 -4.95
CA SER A 60 -7.58 2.92 -5.11
C SER A 60 -7.21 3.93 -4.03
N LEU A 61 -7.13 3.49 -2.76
CA LEU A 61 -6.69 4.33 -1.66
C LEU A 61 -5.26 4.81 -1.86
N SER A 62 -4.34 3.93 -2.29
CA SER A 62 -2.93 4.30 -2.50
C SER A 62 -2.79 5.38 -3.58
N ILE A 63 -3.55 5.28 -4.67
CA ILE A 63 -3.55 6.28 -5.75
C ILE A 63 -4.15 7.61 -5.27
N LEU A 64 -5.28 7.56 -4.56
CA LEU A 64 -5.96 8.77 -4.06
C LEU A 64 -5.14 9.47 -2.96
N ALA A 65 -4.48 8.70 -2.10
CA ALA A 65 -3.62 9.23 -1.04
C ALA A 65 -2.41 9.98 -1.61
N GLN A 66 -1.85 9.53 -2.73
CA GLN A 66 -0.74 10.23 -3.41
C GLN A 66 -1.16 11.62 -3.89
N LYS A 67 -2.36 11.76 -4.47
CA LYS A 67 -2.87 13.07 -4.93
C LYS A 67 -3.02 14.06 -3.76
N ALA A 68 -3.61 13.62 -2.65
CA ALA A 68 -3.78 14.47 -1.46
C ALA A 68 -2.43 14.83 -0.82
N THR A 69 -1.51 13.87 -0.77
CA THR A 69 -0.19 14.06 -0.16
C THR A 69 0.68 15.01 -0.99
N ALA A 70 0.70 14.85 -2.32
CA ALA A 70 1.48 15.69 -3.22
C ALA A 70 0.97 17.15 -3.26
N ALA A 71 -0.33 17.37 -3.04
CA ALA A 71 -0.94 18.70 -3.03
C ALA A 71 -0.63 19.53 -1.77
N ILE A 72 -0.13 18.90 -0.70
CA ILE A 72 0.14 19.52 0.61
C ILE A 72 1.66 19.72 0.83
N GLU A 73 2.49 19.30 -0.13
CA GLU A 73 3.87 18.92 0.17
C GLU A 73 4.93 20.04 0.08
N ASP A 74 5.00 20.90 1.09
CA ASP A 74 6.29 21.43 1.57
C ASP A 74 6.90 20.40 2.53
N LYS A 75 7.29 19.21 2.04
CA LYS A 75 7.95 18.22 2.91
C LYS A 75 9.44 18.53 3.05
N PRO A 76 9.97 18.42 4.28
CA PRO A 76 11.41 18.53 4.50
C PRO A 76 12.14 17.37 3.81
N LYS A 77 13.35 17.63 3.34
CA LYS A 77 14.23 16.61 2.77
C LYS A 77 14.40 15.41 3.70
N ILE A 78 14.17 14.22 3.15
CA ILE A 78 14.49 12.96 3.81
C ILE A 78 16.01 12.81 3.83
N SER A 79 16.55 12.41 4.99
CA SER A 79 17.97 12.11 5.14
C SER A 79 18.39 10.90 4.31
N LYS A 80 19.63 10.89 3.82
CA LYS A 80 20.18 9.78 3.03
C LYS A 80 20.10 8.43 3.75
N SER A 81 20.27 8.43 5.07
CA SER A 81 20.16 7.22 5.90
C SER A 81 18.74 6.65 5.91
N LYS A 82 17.70 7.51 5.99
CA LYS A 82 16.30 7.07 5.90
C LYS A 82 15.94 6.54 4.52
N LEU A 83 16.43 7.19 3.45
CA LEU A 83 16.26 6.68 2.08
C LEU A 83 16.91 5.30 1.90
N LEU A 84 18.12 5.11 2.43
CA LEU A 84 18.80 3.82 2.39
C LEU A 84 18.03 2.75 3.19
N PHE A 85 17.47 3.12 4.33
CA PHE A 85 16.60 2.22 5.10
C PHE A 85 15.36 1.79 4.31
N TYR A 86 14.67 2.73 3.64
CA TYR A 86 13.53 2.39 2.78
C TYR A 86 13.93 1.48 1.62
N PHE A 87 15.05 1.74 0.98
CA PHE A 87 15.57 0.88 -0.08
C PHE A 87 15.85 -0.57 0.40
N MET A 88 16.46 -0.74 1.58
CA MET A 88 16.68 -2.06 2.17
C MET A 88 15.37 -2.79 2.48
N LEU A 89 14.38 -2.05 3.00
CA LEU A 89 13.06 -2.58 3.30
C LEU A 89 12.32 -2.99 2.02
N GLU A 90 12.38 -2.16 0.98
CA GLU A 90 11.79 -2.43 -0.34
C GLU A 90 12.38 -3.67 -0.98
N ILE A 91 13.71 -3.84 -0.96
CA ILE A 91 14.35 -5.08 -1.46
C ILE A 91 13.79 -6.29 -0.74
N LEU A 92 13.70 -6.25 0.60
CA LEU A 92 13.24 -7.38 1.39
C LEU A 92 11.77 -7.70 1.05
N VAL A 93 10.90 -6.69 1.01
CA VAL A 93 9.47 -6.87 0.73
C VAL A 93 9.25 -7.38 -0.69
N PHE A 94 9.82 -6.74 -1.71
CA PHE A 94 9.60 -7.16 -3.09
C PHE A 94 10.23 -8.52 -3.39
N SER A 95 11.41 -8.81 -2.84
CA SER A 95 12.04 -10.13 -3.00
C SER A 95 11.20 -11.22 -2.32
N PHE A 96 10.64 -10.94 -1.14
CA PHE A 96 9.72 -11.86 -0.46
C PHE A 96 8.46 -12.12 -1.29
N LEU A 97 7.86 -11.08 -1.88
CA LEU A 97 6.71 -11.24 -2.77
C LEU A 97 7.03 -12.13 -3.98
N PHE A 98 8.21 -11.96 -4.60
CA PHE A 98 8.62 -12.85 -5.69
C PHE A 98 8.91 -14.27 -5.24
N ILE A 99 9.45 -14.49 -4.04
CA ILE A 99 9.64 -15.84 -3.48
C ILE A 99 8.29 -16.57 -3.35
N LEU A 100 7.21 -15.87 -3.01
CA LEU A 100 5.87 -16.47 -2.94
C LEU A 100 5.34 -16.89 -4.31
N ILE A 101 5.77 -16.22 -5.39
CA ILE A 101 5.30 -16.48 -6.77
C ILE A 101 6.18 -17.55 -7.46
N ILE A 102 7.50 -17.49 -7.26
CA ILE A 102 8.50 -18.36 -7.89
C ILE A 102 9.44 -19.00 -6.85
N PRO A 103 8.91 -19.83 -5.91
CA PRO A 103 9.66 -20.32 -4.75
C PRO A 103 10.88 -21.17 -5.10
N LYS A 104 10.87 -21.82 -6.26
CA LYS A 104 11.99 -22.65 -6.75
C LYS A 104 13.21 -21.83 -7.18
N TYR A 105 13.04 -20.55 -7.48
CA TYR A 105 14.09 -19.67 -7.99
C TYR A 105 14.34 -18.51 -7.03
N THR A 106 14.89 -18.82 -5.86
CA THR A 106 15.18 -17.84 -4.79
C THR A 106 16.10 -16.72 -5.26
N TRP A 107 17.18 -17.05 -5.98
CA TRP A 107 18.10 -16.05 -6.54
C TRP A 107 17.43 -15.12 -7.56
N LEU A 108 16.58 -15.67 -8.43
CA LEU A 108 15.84 -14.87 -9.40
C LEU A 108 14.84 -13.94 -8.71
N SER A 109 14.23 -14.39 -7.61
CA SER A 109 13.32 -13.59 -6.80
C SER A 109 13.98 -12.35 -6.20
N PHE A 110 15.22 -12.50 -5.71
CA PHE A 110 16.01 -11.36 -5.22
C PHE A 110 16.38 -10.37 -6.32
N ILE A 111 16.71 -10.86 -7.52
CA ILE A 111 17.01 -10.00 -8.67
C ILE A 111 15.77 -9.21 -9.08
N CYS A 112 14.62 -9.87 -9.23
CA CYS A 112 13.37 -9.23 -9.59
C CYS A 112 12.92 -8.21 -8.53
N GLY A 113 12.99 -8.58 -7.24
CA GLY A 113 12.69 -7.66 -6.14
C GLY A 113 13.64 -6.47 -6.08
N GLY A 114 14.93 -6.70 -6.33
CA GLY A 114 15.96 -5.67 -6.39
C GLY A 114 15.75 -4.67 -7.53
N ILE A 115 15.34 -5.12 -8.71
CA ILE A 115 15.02 -4.23 -9.84
C ILE A 115 13.87 -3.29 -9.49
N ILE A 116 12.79 -3.81 -8.90
CA ILE A 116 11.65 -2.97 -8.50
C ILE A 116 12.06 -1.98 -7.42
N ALA A 117 12.79 -2.43 -6.39
CA ALA A 117 13.29 -1.56 -5.33
C ALA A 117 14.21 -0.45 -5.88
N ALA A 118 15.03 -0.74 -6.88
CA ALA A 118 15.88 0.26 -7.51
C ALA A 118 15.06 1.34 -8.25
N ILE A 119 14.01 0.95 -8.97
CA ILE A 119 13.11 1.89 -9.66
C ILE A 119 12.37 2.77 -8.64
N VAL A 120 11.79 2.16 -7.60
CA VAL A 120 11.03 2.88 -6.56
C VAL A 120 11.94 3.85 -5.78
N SER A 121 13.11 3.38 -5.35
CA SER A 121 14.11 4.22 -4.68
C SER A 121 14.61 5.34 -5.59
N GLY A 122 14.81 5.10 -6.89
CA GLY A 122 15.15 6.13 -7.87
C GLY A 122 14.09 7.24 -7.93
N ILE A 123 12.80 6.87 -7.95
CA ILE A 123 11.68 7.83 -7.88
C ILE A 123 11.70 8.60 -6.55
N GLN A 124 11.95 7.92 -5.42
CA GLN A 124 12.03 8.58 -4.12
C GLN A 124 13.19 9.58 -4.03
N ILE A 125 14.36 9.22 -4.56
CA ILE A 125 15.54 10.11 -4.61
C ILE A 125 15.24 11.32 -5.50
N TYR A 126 14.65 11.10 -6.67
CA TYR A 126 14.25 12.17 -7.58
C TYR A 126 13.25 13.13 -6.90
N ASN A 127 12.21 12.59 -6.26
CA ASN A 127 11.23 13.39 -5.53
C ASN A 127 11.85 14.11 -4.33
N ASN A 128 12.83 13.50 -3.65
CA ASN A 128 13.54 14.12 -2.53
C ASN A 128 14.44 15.29 -2.95
N HIS A 129 14.84 15.37 -4.22
CA HIS A 129 15.59 16.50 -4.75
C HIS A 129 14.77 17.81 -4.70
N TYR A 130 13.47 17.71 -5.01
CA TYR A 130 12.52 18.83 -5.05
C TYR A 130 11.89 19.17 -3.69
N ARG A 131 12.28 18.48 -2.63
CA ARG A 131 11.85 18.78 -1.25
C ARG A 131 12.69 19.90 -0.64
N PHE A 132 12.10 20.65 0.28
CA PHE A 132 12.74 21.78 0.97
C PHE A 132 13.75 21.30 2.02
#